data_AF-X0U4A3-F1
#
_entry.id   AF-X0U4A3-F1
#
_cell.length_a   1.000
_cell.length_b   1.000
_cell.length_c   1.000
_cell.angle_alpha   90.00
_cell.angle_beta   90.00
_cell.angle_gamma   90.00
#
_symmetry.space_group_name_H-M   'P 1'
#
loop_
_entity.id
_entity.type
_entity.pdbx_description
1 polymer ?
#
loop_
_entity_poly.entity_id
_entity_poly.type
_entity_poly.pdbx_seq_one_letter_code
_entity_poly.pdbx_strand_id
1 'polypeptide(L)'
;YCSSTEYVSTTMNGDHTVFGVNFADGRIKGYGTTTPRGEKKFYCAYVRGNPGYATNDFVDNGDETVTDLATGLTWQQGDDGVARNWQEALAYAEDLVLGGHSAWRLPNAKELQSIVDYTRSPATSGSAAIDPVFDCTPIVAEDGSVDFGFYWTGTSHLDGPRAGASACYVAFGRAWGYMHGHWMDVHGAGCQRSDPKSGDPSAFPTGFGPQGDARRIYNMVRCVRDAG
;
A
#
# COMPACT_ATOMS: atom_id res chain seq x y z
N TYR A 1 12.11 -4.54 -12.43
CA TYR A 1 13.14 -3.50 -12.41
C TYR A 1 13.28 -3.03 -10.98
N CYS A 2 14.47 -3.18 -10.41
CA CYS A 2 14.77 -2.76 -9.05
C CYS A 2 14.79 -1.23 -8.96
N SER A 3 14.35 -0.68 -7.83
CA SER A 3 14.63 0.70 -7.44
C SER A 3 15.85 0.76 -6.50
N SER A 4 16.27 1.96 -6.12
CA SER A 4 17.23 2.18 -5.04
C SER A 4 16.57 2.25 -3.66
N THR A 5 15.28 1.93 -3.55
CA THR A 5 14.52 2.00 -2.30
C THR A 5 14.63 0.67 -1.58
N GLU A 6 15.36 0.67 -0.47
CA GLU A 6 15.45 -0.48 0.42
C GLU A 6 14.24 -0.53 1.35
N TYR A 7 13.78 -1.73 1.67
CA TYR A 7 12.83 -1.92 2.75
C TYR A 7 13.57 -1.85 4.08
N VAL A 8 13.06 -1.04 5.01
CA VAL A 8 13.70 -0.84 6.33
C VAL A 8 13.66 -2.07 7.24
N SER A 9 12.91 -3.11 6.87
CA SER A 9 12.88 -4.41 7.55
C SER A 9 13.24 -5.52 6.56
N THR A 10 13.16 -6.76 7.02
CA THR A 10 13.37 -7.96 6.20
C THR A 10 12.06 -8.58 5.75
N THR A 11 12.08 -9.32 4.64
CA THR A 11 10.96 -10.16 4.20
C THR A 11 11.34 -11.64 4.23
N MET A 12 10.34 -12.51 4.23
CA MET A 12 10.50 -13.97 4.20
C MET A 12 11.52 -14.47 5.23
N ASN A 13 12.63 -15.08 4.78
CA ASN A 13 13.62 -15.74 5.63
C ASN A 13 14.62 -14.75 6.27
N GLY A 14 14.16 -13.55 6.63
CA GLY A 14 15.05 -12.48 7.09
C GLY A 14 15.87 -11.85 5.97
N ASP A 15 15.38 -11.91 4.72
CA ASP A 15 16.10 -11.40 3.56
C ASP A 15 16.09 -9.87 3.55
N HIS A 16 17.28 -9.27 3.39
CA HIS A 16 17.41 -7.87 3.00
C HIS A 16 16.62 -7.64 1.71
N THR A 17 15.80 -6.60 1.70
CA THR A 17 14.76 -6.44 0.69
C THR A 17 14.85 -5.09 0.01
N VAL A 18 14.70 -5.09 -1.32
CA VAL A 18 14.59 -3.89 -2.15
C VAL A 18 13.26 -3.87 -2.87
N PHE A 19 12.67 -2.68 -3.04
CA PHE A 19 11.48 -2.54 -3.84
C PHE A 19 11.81 -2.57 -5.33
N GLY A 20 10.86 -3.08 -6.12
CA GLY A 20 10.96 -3.05 -7.57
C GLY A 20 9.61 -3.15 -8.23
N VAL A 21 9.53 -2.64 -9.45
CA VAL A 21 8.36 -2.77 -10.31
C VAL A 21 8.48 -4.02 -11.19
N ASN A 22 7.46 -4.86 -11.20
CA ASN A 22 7.36 -5.96 -12.14
C ASN A 22 6.47 -5.57 -13.32
N PHE A 23 7.07 -5.23 -14.45
CA PHE A 23 6.30 -4.88 -15.65
C PHE A 23 5.51 -6.05 -16.26
N ALA A 24 5.79 -7.30 -15.86
CA ALA A 24 4.99 -8.43 -16.32
C ALA A 24 3.61 -8.48 -15.64
N ASP A 25 3.50 -7.98 -14.41
CA ASP A 25 2.29 -8.11 -13.58
C ASP A 25 1.78 -6.78 -13.00
N GLY A 26 2.45 -5.66 -13.30
CA GLY A 26 2.05 -4.31 -12.90
C GLY A 26 2.29 -3.92 -11.44
N ARG A 27 2.90 -4.77 -10.61
CA ARG A 27 3.02 -4.54 -9.15
C ARG A 27 4.35 -3.97 -8.72
N ILE A 28 4.34 -3.24 -7.61
CA ILE A 28 5.53 -2.85 -6.85
C ILE A 28 5.66 -3.77 -5.64
N LYS A 29 6.76 -4.51 -5.55
CA LYS A 29 6.95 -5.56 -4.53
C LYS A 29 8.33 -5.46 -3.91
N GLY A 30 8.44 -5.88 -2.66
CA GLY A 30 9.73 -6.20 -2.04
C GLY A 30 10.30 -7.50 -2.64
N TYR A 31 11.60 -7.47 -2.94
CA TYR A 31 12.38 -8.61 -3.38
C TYR A 31 13.60 -8.79 -2.48
N GLY A 32 13.75 -10.00 -1.92
CA GLY A 32 14.99 -10.41 -1.27
C GLY A 32 16.19 -10.25 -2.21
N THR A 33 17.29 -9.70 -1.70
CA THR A 33 18.53 -9.41 -2.44
C THR A 33 19.48 -10.61 -2.51
N THR A 34 19.19 -11.67 -1.78
CA THR A 34 19.99 -12.89 -1.71
C THR A 34 19.22 -14.12 -2.19
N THR A 35 19.98 -15.14 -2.61
CA THR A 35 19.49 -16.48 -2.88
C THR A 35 20.44 -17.50 -2.25
N PRO A 36 20.08 -18.79 -2.15
CA PRO A 36 21.03 -19.82 -1.72
C PRO A 36 22.30 -19.91 -2.58
N ARG A 37 22.31 -19.30 -3.78
CA ARG A 37 23.44 -19.27 -4.71
C ARG A 37 24.24 -17.95 -4.65
N GLY A 38 23.94 -17.05 -3.71
CA GLY A 38 24.59 -15.76 -3.55
C GLY A 38 23.67 -14.57 -3.88
N GLU A 39 24.29 -13.41 -4.10
CA GLU A 39 23.61 -12.15 -4.41
C GLU A 39 22.74 -12.26 -5.68
N LYS A 40 21.53 -11.74 -5.58
CA LYS A 40 20.58 -11.70 -6.68
C LYS A 40 20.90 -10.53 -7.60
N LYS A 41 20.91 -10.80 -8.90
CA LYS A 41 21.02 -9.75 -9.93
C LYS A 41 19.64 -9.26 -10.33
N PHE A 42 19.53 -7.96 -10.56
CA PHE A 42 18.29 -7.31 -10.98
C PHE A 42 18.49 -6.54 -12.30
N TYR A 43 17.42 -6.46 -13.08
CA TYR A 43 17.31 -5.42 -14.11
C TYR A 43 17.04 -4.08 -13.43
N CYS A 44 17.75 -3.04 -13.84
CA CYS A 44 17.61 -1.69 -13.30
C CYS A 44 17.44 -0.69 -14.46
N ALA A 45 16.67 0.36 -14.23
CA ALA A 45 16.58 1.51 -15.12
C ALA A 45 17.22 2.71 -14.39
N TYR A 46 18.25 3.29 -14.99
CA TYR A 46 18.93 4.45 -14.41
C TYR A 46 18.19 5.73 -14.80
N VAL A 47 18.02 6.61 -13.83
CA VAL A 47 17.41 7.94 -14.01
C VAL A 47 18.43 9.02 -13.66
N ARG A 48 18.31 10.20 -14.28
CA ARG A 48 19.13 11.37 -13.95
C ARG A 48 18.42 12.18 -12.86
N GLY A 49 19.18 12.58 -11.85
CA GLY A 49 18.67 13.07 -10.56
C GLY A 49 17.60 14.18 -10.62
N ASN A 50 16.64 14.06 -9.71
CA ASN A 50 15.71 15.10 -9.29
C ASN A 50 15.51 14.97 -7.77
N PRO A 51 16.33 15.65 -6.94
CA PRO A 51 16.32 15.47 -5.50
C PRO A 51 15.03 15.95 -4.82
N GLY A 52 14.22 16.78 -5.49
CA GLY A 52 12.89 17.19 -5.03
C GLY A 52 11.76 16.29 -5.53
N TYR A 53 12.05 15.25 -6.31
CA TYR A 53 11.01 14.29 -6.72
C TYR A 53 10.56 13.47 -5.51
N ALA A 54 9.24 13.41 -5.30
CA ALA A 54 8.63 12.68 -4.19
C ALA A 54 9.02 13.20 -2.79
N THR A 55 9.35 14.49 -2.67
CA THR A 55 9.34 15.18 -1.37
C THR A 55 7.97 15.80 -1.18
N ASN A 56 7.20 15.30 -0.21
CA ASN A 56 5.92 15.90 0.18
C ASN A 56 6.14 17.13 1.06
N ASP A 57 5.14 18.01 1.09
CA ASP A 57 5.07 19.18 1.98
C ASP A 57 3.71 19.19 2.67
N PHE A 58 3.58 18.35 3.71
CA PHE A 58 2.32 18.11 4.39
C PHE A 58 2.00 19.21 5.41
N VAL A 59 0.79 19.75 5.34
CA VAL A 59 0.22 20.72 6.26
C VAL A 59 -1.06 20.16 6.84
N ASP A 60 -1.09 19.96 8.15
CA ASP A 60 -2.34 19.70 8.88
C ASP A 60 -3.19 20.97 8.90
N ASN A 61 -4.42 20.88 8.38
CA ASN A 61 -5.35 22.00 8.29
C ASN A 61 -6.14 22.23 9.61
N GLY A 62 -6.05 21.32 10.58
CA GLY A 62 -6.78 21.38 11.85
C GLY A 62 -8.27 21.05 11.75
N ASP A 63 -8.69 20.44 10.64
CA ASP A 63 -10.08 20.11 10.31
C ASP A 63 -10.24 18.67 9.81
N GLU A 64 -9.37 17.77 10.28
CA GLU A 64 -9.29 16.35 9.90
C GLU A 64 -8.79 16.12 8.46
N THR A 65 -8.17 17.13 7.85
CA THR A 65 -7.55 17.05 6.53
C THR A 65 -6.08 17.48 6.53
N VAL A 66 -5.31 16.92 5.60
CA VAL A 66 -3.89 17.23 5.38
C VAL A 66 -3.68 17.66 3.95
N THR A 67 -3.14 18.84 3.72
CA THR A 67 -2.77 19.31 2.37
C THR A 67 -1.32 18.98 2.08
N ASP A 68 -1.03 18.33 0.96
CA ASP A 68 0.33 18.20 0.43
C ASP A 68 0.58 19.33 -0.59
N LEU A 69 1.31 20.37 -0.17
CA LEU A 69 1.60 21.54 -1.01
C LEU A 69 2.46 21.20 -2.23
N ALA A 70 3.20 20.08 -2.20
CA ALA A 70 4.01 19.63 -3.33
C ALA A 70 3.17 19.07 -4.49
N THR A 71 2.02 18.46 -4.19
CA THR A 71 1.13 17.85 -5.19
C THR A 71 -0.14 18.66 -5.43
N GLY A 72 -0.50 19.57 -4.52
CA GLY A 72 -1.78 20.27 -4.54
C GLY A 72 -2.96 19.35 -4.22
N LEU A 73 -2.72 18.26 -3.50
CA LEU A 73 -3.76 17.33 -3.07
C LEU A 73 -4.09 17.54 -1.59
N THR A 74 -5.38 17.46 -1.25
CA THR A 74 -5.83 17.42 0.14
C THR A 74 -6.34 16.03 0.46
N TRP A 75 -5.89 15.50 1.58
CA TRP A 75 -6.10 14.14 2.03
C TRP A 75 -6.94 14.11 3.30
N GLN A 76 -7.74 13.06 3.45
CA GLN A 76 -8.29 12.71 4.75
C GLN A 76 -7.11 12.42 5.71
N GLN A 77 -7.10 13.06 6.89
CA GLN A 77 -6.01 12.91 7.88
C GLN A 77 -6.03 11.55 8.56
N GLY A 78 -7.19 11.06 8.97
CA GLY A 78 -7.39 9.75 9.57
C GLY A 78 -8.39 8.91 8.79
N ASP A 79 -8.13 7.62 8.61
CA ASP A 79 -9.19 6.72 8.13
C ASP A 79 -10.31 6.55 9.17
N ASP A 80 -11.43 5.97 8.75
CA ASP A 80 -12.61 5.80 9.60
C ASP A 80 -12.67 4.45 10.33
N GLY A 81 -11.59 3.65 10.27
CA GLY A 81 -11.51 2.34 10.90
C GLY A 81 -12.30 1.23 10.19
N VAL A 82 -12.96 1.50 9.06
CA VAL A 82 -13.84 0.54 8.40
C VAL A 82 -13.22 0.02 7.10
N ALA A 83 -12.87 -1.26 7.10
CA ALA A 83 -12.46 -1.98 5.90
C ALA A 83 -13.67 -2.28 4.99
N ARG A 84 -13.51 -2.04 3.68
CA ARG A 84 -14.59 -2.08 2.69
C ARG A 84 -14.18 -2.86 1.45
N ASN A 85 -15.13 -3.50 0.78
CA ASN A 85 -14.87 -3.96 -0.58
C ASN A 85 -14.71 -2.74 -1.53
N TRP A 86 -14.27 -2.97 -2.76
CA TRP A 86 -13.90 -1.86 -3.64
C TRP A 86 -15.10 -0.97 -4.03
N GLN A 87 -16.29 -1.55 -4.20
CA GLN A 87 -17.50 -0.79 -4.54
C GLN A 87 -17.96 0.07 -3.36
N GLU A 88 -17.95 -0.49 -2.15
CA GLU A 88 -18.26 0.22 -0.91
C GLU A 88 -17.26 1.35 -0.63
N ALA A 89 -15.98 1.13 -0.96
CA ALA A 89 -14.93 2.15 -0.83
C ALA A 89 -15.15 3.34 -1.78
N LEU A 90 -15.59 3.08 -3.02
CA LEU A 90 -15.98 4.15 -3.96
C LEU A 90 -17.17 4.94 -3.43
N ALA A 91 -18.22 4.25 -2.97
CA ALA A 91 -19.42 4.89 -2.42
C ALA A 91 -19.08 5.74 -1.18
N TYR A 92 -18.27 5.21 -0.26
CA TYR A 92 -17.79 5.96 0.90
C TYR A 92 -17.06 7.25 0.49
N ALA A 93 -16.19 7.18 -0.52
CA ALA A 93 -15.47 8.37 -0.97
C ALA A 93 -16.41 9.41 -1.61
N GLU A 94 -17.37 8.98 -2.42
CA GLU A 94 -18.35 9.86 -3.07
C GLU A 94 -19.28 10.57 -2.07
N ASP A 95 -19.66 9.88 -0.98
CA ASP A 95 -20.55 10.39 0.06
C ASP A 95 -19.83 11.19 1.16
N LEU A 96 -18.50 11.16 1.21
CA LEU A 96 -17.73 11.79 2.28
C LEU A 96 -17.89 13.32 2.25
N VAL A 97 -18.18 13.89 3.43
CA VAL A 97 -18.08 15.31 3.72
C VAL A 97 -17.18 15.48 4.94
N LEU A 98 -16.03 16.13 4.77
CA LEU A 98 -14.96 16.25 5.77
C LEU A 98 -14.24 17.59 5.60
N GLY A 99 -13.84 18.26 6.69
CA GLY A 99 -13.18 19.58 6.61
C GLY A 99 -14.03 20.67 5.93
N GLY A 100 -15.36 20.57 5.99
CA GLY A 100 -16.26 21.47 5.25
C GLY A 100 -16.26 21.26 3.73
N HIS A 101 -15.74 20.14 3.26
CA HIS A 101 -15.55 19.83 1.84
C HIS A 101 -16.24 18.53 1.42
N SER A 102 -16.77 18.52 0.20
CA SER A 102 -17.30 17.35 -0.50
C SER A 102 -16.43 17.01 -1.72
N ALA A 103 -16.91 16.11 -2.60
CA ALA A 103 -16.21 15.68 -3.81
C ALA A 103 -14.87 14.98 -3.55
N TRP A 104 -14.82 14.24 -2.45
CA TRP A 104 -13.75 13.30 -2.17
C TRP A 104 -13.78 12.12 -3.15
N ARG A 105 -12.63 11.51 -3.38
CA ARG A 105 -12.47 10.33 -4.24
C ARG A 105 -11.46 9.37 -3.64
N LEU A 106 -11.50 8.12 -4.09
CA LEU A 106 -10.36 7.24 -3.90
C LEU A 106 -9.15 7.81 -4.67
N PRO A 107 -7.95 7.79 -4.08
CA PRO A 107 -6.73 8.15 -4.79
C PRO A 107 -6.45 7.13 -5.88
N ASN A 108 -5.86 7.56 -6.98
CA ASN A 108 -5.28 6.61 -7.93
C ASN A 108 -4.02 5.95 -7.33
N ALA A 109 -3.53 4.89 -7.96
CA ALA A 109 -2.39 4.14 -7.42
C ALA A 109 -1.11 4.96 -7.26
N LYS A 110 -0.88 5.99 -8.10
CA LYS A 110 0.30 6.85 -7.99
C LYS A 110 0.18 7.84 -6.83
N GLU A 111 -1.00 8.43 -6.65
CA GLU A 111 -1.28 9.34 -5.54
C GLU A 111 -1.17 8.61 -4.20
N LEU A 112 -1.78 7.42 -4.06
CA LEU A 112 -1.67 6.69 -2.79
C LEU A 112 -0.22 6.21 -2.53
N GLN A 113 0.51 5.87 -3.59
CA GLN A 113 1.92 5.51 -3.47
C GLN A 113 2.80 6.72 -3.08
N SER A 114 2.42 7.95 -3.45
CA SER A 114 3.21 9.15 -3.19
C SER A 114 3.19 9.63 -1.75
N ILE A 115 2.38 9.01 -0.88
CA ILE A 115 2.36 9.27 0.57
C ILE A 115 2.97 8.11 1.38
N VAL A 116 3.58 7.13 0.72
CA VAL A 116 4.31 6.06 1.43
C VAL A 116 5.64 6.60 1.94
N ASP A 117 5.86 6.47 3.25
CA ASP A 117 7.16 6.71 3.87
C ASP A 117 7.92 5.38 4.00
N TYR A 118 8.82 5.14 3.04
CA TYR A 118 9.65 3.94 3.00
C TYR A 118 10.68 3.86 4.13
N THR A 119 10.87 4.91 4.92
CA THR A 119 11.75 4.89 6.10
C THR A 119 11.06 4.29 7.34
N ARG A 120 9.77 3.96 7.24
CA ARG A 120 8.92 3.50 8.34
C ARG A 120 8.32 2.14 8.03
N SER A 121 8.09 1.36 9.08
CA SER A 121 7.35 0.11 8.98
C SER A 121 6.84 -0.35 10.35
N PRO A 122 5.84 -1.23 10.40
CA PRO A 122 5.36 -1.81 11.65
C PRO A 122 6.47 -2.48 12.46
N ALA A 123 7.46 -3.07 11.78
CA ALA A 123 8.56 -3.78 12.42
C ALA A 123 9.67 -2.86 12.97
N THR A 124 9.83 -1.65 12.42
CA THR A 124 10.97 -0.77 12.76
C THR A 124 10.56 0.46 13.55
N SER A 125 9.44 1.08 13.18
CA SER A 125 8.91 2.28 13.83
C SER A 125 7.68 2.03 14.68
N GLY A 126 7.12 0.80 14.65
CA GLY A 126 5.86 0.50 15.33
C GLY A 126 4.66 1.26 14.75
N SER A 127 4.78 1.76 13.52
CA SER A 127 3.77 2.57 12.83
C SER A 127 3.50 2.08 11.41
N ALA A 128 2.42 2.57 10.80
CA ALA A 128 2.23 2.49 9.36
C ALA A 128 3.41 3.15 8.61
N ALA A 129 3.63 2.72 7.36
CA ALA A 129 4.63 3.26 6.44
C ALA A 129 4.14 4.56 5.77
N ILE A 130 3.83 5.57 6.59
CA ILE A 130 3.30 6.89 6.21
C ILE A 130 3.79 7.94 7.21
N ASP A 131 3.80 9.20 6.78
CA ASP A 131 4.15 10.33 7.64
C ASP A 131 3.22 10.39 8.89
N PRO A 132 3.75 10.66 10.10
CA PRO A 132 2.98 10.73 11.34
C PRO A 132 1.86 11.80 11.38
N VAL A 133 1.81 12.73 10.43
CA VAL A 133 0.65 13.64 10.29
C VAL A 133 -0.64 12.89 9.95
N PHE A 134 -0.54 11.67 9.41
CA PHE A 134 -1.67 10.81 9.07
C PHE A 134 -1.95 9.78 10.16
N ASP A 135 -3.20 9.67 10.56
CA ASP A 135 -3.68 8.63 11.46
C ASP A 135 -4.08 7.38 10.68
N CYS A 136 -3.58 6.22 11.12
CA CYS A 136 -3.95 4.92 10.56
C CYS A 136 -4.53 4.03 11.66
N THR A 137 -5.74 3.48 11.44
CA THR A 137 -6.34 2.55 12.39
C THR A 137 -5.54 1.24 12.44
N PRO A 138 -5.05 0.80 13.62
CA PRO A 138 -4.40 -0.50 13.76
C PRO A 138 -5.40 -1.64 13.53
N ILE A 139 -4.90 -2.74 12.96
CA ILE A 139 -5.67 -3.96 12.72
C ILE A 139 -5.03 -5.15 13.43
N VAL A 140 -5.80 -6.24 13.53
CA VAL A 140 -5.24 -7.56 13.84
C VAL A 140 -4.83 -8.21 12.52
N ALA A 141 -3.53 -8.49 12.37
CA ALA A 141 -2.97 -9.13 11.19
C ALA A 141 -3.27 -10.63 11.12
N GLU A 142 -2.86 -11.23 10.02
CA GLU A 142 -3.07 -12.63 9.67
C GLU A 142 -2.43 -13.61 10.68
N ASP A 143 -1.35 -13.21 11.35
CA ASP A 143 -0.68 -13.97 12.41
C ASP A 143 -1.20 -13.63 13.83
N GLY A 144 -2.19 -12.74 13.94
CA GLY A 144 -2.75 -12.25 15.20
C GLY A 144 -2.00 -11.07 15.84
N SER A 145 -0.92 -10.59 15.23
CA SER A 145 -0.19 -9.41 15.71
C SER A 145 -0.93 -8.09 15.39
N VAL A 146 -0.52 -7.00 16.05
CA VAL A 146 -0.97 -5.65 15.68
C VAL A 146 -0.18 -5.17 14.46
N ASP A 147 -0.90 -4.69 13.45
CA ASP A 147 -0.33 -4.17 12.21
C ASP A 147 -1.25 -3.07 11.63
N PHE A 148 -1.03 -2.67 10.38
CA PHE A 148 -1.81 -1.66 9.67
C PHE A 148 -2.38 -2.22 8.36
N GLY A 149 -3.43 -1.55 7.87
CA GLY A 149 -4.21 -2.00 6.73
C GLY A 149 -3.50 -1.90 5.38
N PHE A 150 -4.16 -2.50 4.39
CA PHE A 150 -3.99 -2.13 2.98
C PHE A 150 -5.04 -1.09 2.65
N TYR A 151 -4.72 -0.16 1.76
CA TYR A 151 -5.61 0.95 1.41
C TYR A 151 -5.97 0.88 -0.07
N TRP A 152 -7.27 0.95 -0.35
CA TRP A 152 -7.77 0.91 -1.71
C TRP A 152 -7.35 2.13 -2.52
N THR A 153 -7.09 1.88 -3.81
CA THR A 153 -6.99 2.92 -4.83
C THR A 153 -8.23 2.87 -5.72
N GLY A 154 -8.55 3.96 -6.42
CA GLY A 154 -9.53 3.98 -7.51
C GLY A 154 -9.02 3.33 -8.80
N THR A 155 -7.83 2.72 -8.80
CA THR A 155 -7.20 2.15 -10.00
C THR A 155 -7.54 0.67 -10.15
N SER A 156 -8.19 0.31 -11.25
CA SER A 156 -8.39 -1.10 -11.61
C SER A 156 -7.07 -1.74 -12.02
N HIS A 157 -6.82 -2.96 -11.57
CA HIS A 157 -5.61 -3.69 -11.93
C HIS A 157 -5.84 -4.51 -13.21
N LEU A 158 -5.10 -4.19 -14.27
CA LEU A 158 -5.26 -4.79 -15.61
C LEU A 158 -4.33 -5.98 -15.84
N ASP A 159 -4.33 -6.91 -14.88
CA ASP A 159 -3.51 -8.13 -14.90
C ASP A 159 -4.38 -9.39 -14.97
N GLY A 160 -3.81 -10.49 -15.47
CA GLY A 160 -4.43 -11.80 -15.52
C GLY A 160 -5.52 -11.97 -16.60
N PRO A 161 -6.25 -13.11 -16.57
CA PRO A 161 -7.17 -13.50 -17.64
C PRO A 161 -8.46 -12.66 -17.70
N ARG A 162 -8.77 -11.91 -16.63
CA ARG A 162 -9.91 -10.98 -16.55
C ARG A 162 -9.40 -9.62 -16.10
N ALA A 163 -8.78 -8.89 -17.03
CA ALA A 163 -8.25 -7.56 -16.78
C ALA A 163 -9.32 -6.66 -16.12
N GLY A 164 -8.97 -6.02 -15.01
CA GLY A 164 -9.88 -5.14 -14.26
C GLY A 164 -10.81 -5.84 -13.26
N ALA A 165 -10.73 -7.17 -13.11
CA ALA A 165 -11.46 -7.89 -12.06
C ALA A 165 -10.93 -7.60 -10.64
N SER A 166 -9.71 -7.08 -10.54
CA SER A 166 -9.08 -6.63 -9.29
C SER A 166 -8.85 -5.12 -9.33
N ALA A 167 -8.63 -4.53 -8.16
CA ALA A 167 -8.18 -3.14 -8.01
C ALA A 167 -6.83 -3.10 -7.29
N CYS A 168 -6.07 -2.02 -7.47
CA CYS A 168 -4.80 -1.84 -6.79
C CYS A 168 -5.03 -1.38 -5.34
N TYR A 169 -4.18 -1.85 -4.44
CA TYR A 169 -4.05 -1.30 -3.09
C TYR A 169 -2.57 -0.99 -2.80
N VAL A 170 -2.33 -0.15 -1.81
CA VAL A 170 -1.00 0.07 -1.21
C VAL A 170 -1.01 -0.46 0.22
N ALA A 171 0.01 -1.22 0.60
CA ALA A 171 0.14 -1.76 1.96
C ALA A 171 0.87 -0.76 2.85
N PHE A 172 0.20 -0.19 3.85
CA PHE A 172 0.85 0.66 4.85
C PHE A 172 1.33 -0.14 6.08
N GLY A 173 0.76 -1.33 6.29
CA GLY A 173 1.31 -2.38 7.16
C GLY A 173 2.17 -3.40 6.40
N ARG A 174 2.58 -4.48 7.07
CA ARG A 174 3.33 -5.58 6.42
C ARG A 174 2.53 -6.21 5.29
N ALA A 175 3.21 -6.67 4.25
CA ALA A 175 2.57 -7.30 3.11
C ALA A 175 2.56 -8.82 3.27
N TRP A 176 1.54 -9.32 3.96
CA TRP A 176 1.44 -10.71 4.39
C TRP A 176 1.30 -11.72 3.24
N GLY A 177 1.96 -12.86 3.42
CA GLY A 177 1.83 -14.06 2.61
C GLY A 177 1.99 -15.32 3.46
N TYR A 178 1.34 -16.41 3.04
CA TYR A 178 1.35 -17.70 3.71
C TYR A 178 2.33 -18.64 3.04
N MET A 179 3.50 -18.80 3.66
CA MET A 179 4.56 -19.67 3.16
C MET A 179 4.98 -20.64 4.26
N HIS A 180 5.31 -21.88 3.88
CA HIS A 180 5.84 -22.87 4.82
C HIS A 180 4.98 -23.06 6.09
N GLY A 181 3.65 -22.99 5.94
CA GLY A 181 2.69 -23.26 7.02
C GLY A 181 2.47 -22.10 8.00
N HIS A 182 2.98 -20.89 7.73
CA HIS A 182 2.76 -19.73 8.58
C HIS A 182 2.69 -18.42 7.76
N TRP A 183 2.10 -17.39 8.37
CA TRP A 183 2.07 -16.04 7.82
C TRP A 183 3.40 -15.34 8.06
N MET A 184 3.87 -14.62 7.05
CA MET A 184 5.08 -13.79 7.11
C MET A 184 4.95 -12.58 6.19
N ASP A 185 5.77 -11.56 6.40
CA ASP A 185 5.88 -10.44 5.46
C ASP A 185 6.66 -10.88 4.21
N VAL A 186 6.00 -10.88 3.05
CA VAL A 186 6.59 -11.36 1.79
C VAL A 186 7.01 -10.23 0.85
N HIS A 187 6.53 -9.00 1.07
CA HIS A 187 6.75 -7.88 0.15
C HIS A 187 7.02 -6.52 0.81
N GLY A 188 6.92 -6.41 2.13
CA GLY A 188 7.21 -5.19 2.87
C GLY A 188 6.09 -4.15 2.84
N ALA A 189 6.01 -3.37 3.91
CA ALA A 189 5.20 -2.15 3.97
C ALA A 189 5.69 -1.14 2.93
N GLY A 190 4.75 -0.58 2.16
CA GLY A 190 4.99 0.30 1.03
C GLY A 190 4.76 -0.37 -0.34
N CYS A 191 4.55 -1.68 -0.39
CA CYS A 191 4.26 -2.38 -1.64
C CYS A 191 2.90 -1.98 -2.25
N GLN A 192 2.80 -1.99 -3.57
CA GLN A 192 1.54 -1.86 -4.31
C GLN A 192 1.19 -3.19 -4.95
N ARG A 193 0.02 -3.71 -4.58
CA ARG A 193 -0.49 -5.00 -5.06
C ARG A 193 -1.96 -4.82 -5.42
N SER A 194 -2.74 -5.91 -5.40
CA SER A 194 -4.12 -5.88 -5.86
C SER A 194 -4.97 -6.94 -5.19
N ASP A 195 -6.24 -6.62 -4.94
CA ASP A 195 -7.25 -7.53 -4.43
C ASP A 195 -8.46 -7.63 -5.38
N PRO A 196 -9.26 -8.73 -5.31
CA PRO A 196 -10.53 -8.77 -6.02
C PRO A 196 -11.41 -7.63 -5.52
N LYS A 197 -12.20 -7.05 -6.42
CA LYS A 197 -13.09 -5.93 -6.06
C LYS A 197 -14.20 -6.33 -5.08
N SER A 198 -14.57 -7.60 -5.06
CA SER A 198 -15.60 -8.19 -4.21
C SER A 198 -15.37 -9.69 -4.03
N GLY A 199 -16.08 -10.31 -3.10
CA GLY A 199 -16.01 -11.74 -2.81
C GLY A 199 -15.93 -12.00 -1.31
N ASP A 200 -15.56 -13.24 -0.96
CA ASP A 200 -15.39 -13.67 0.42
C ASP A 200 -13.90 -13.98 0.70
N PRO A 201 -13.25 -13.28 1.65
CA PRO A 201 -11.87 -13.55 2.06
C PRO A 201 -11.65 -14.97 2.59
N SER A 202 -12.69 -15.58 3.17
CA SER A 202 -12.62 -16.95 3.69
C SER A 202 -12.31 -17.99 2.59
N ALA A 203 -12.52 -17.63 1.31
CA ALA A 203 -12.12 -18.45 0.17
C ALA A 203 -10.59 -18.52 -0.04
N PHE A 204 -9.81 -17.70 0.67
CA PHE A 204 -8.36 -17.62 0.58
C PHE A 204 -7.68 -17.85 1.95
N PRO A 205 -7.92 -18.99 2.62
CA PRO A 205 -7.43 -19.21 3.99
C PRO A 205 -5.91 -19.24 4.10
N THR A 206 -5.20 -19.47 2.99
CA THR A 206 -3.74 -19.44 2.88
C THR A 206 -3.29 -18.48 1.77
N GLY A 207 -4.08 -17.44 1.54
CA GLY A 207 -3.83 -16.44 0.50
C GLY A 207 -3.89 -17.00 -0.93
N PHE A 208 -3.23 -16.30 -1.86
CA PHE A 208 -3.27 -16.62 -3.28
C PHE A 208 -1.93 -16.41 -3.98
N GLY A 209 -1.59 -17.32 -4.88
CA GLY A 209 -0.35 -17.25 -5.67
C GLY A 209 0.85 -17.90 -4.98
N PRO A 210 2.05 -17.79 -5.58
CA PRO A 210 3.22 -18.57 -5.17
C PRO A 210 3.72 -18.33 -3.74
N GLN A 211 3.51 -17.12 -3.21
CA GLN A 211 3.90 -16.73 -1.85
C GLN A 211 2.70 -16.73 -0.88
N GLY A 212 1.55 -17.27 -1.32
CA GLY A 212 0.34 -17.33 -0.50
C GLY A 212 -0.15 -15.93 -0.10
N ASP A 213 -0.08 -14.97 -1.01
CA ASP A 213 -0.34 -13.58 -0.68
C ASP A 213 -1.72 -13.37 -0.04
N ALA A 214 -1.80 -12.62 1.05
CA ALA A 214 -3.07 -12.32 1.70
C ALA A 214 -4.06 -11.65 0.73
N ARG A 215 -5.32 -12.12 0.76
CA ARG A 215 -6.45 -11.59 -0.02
C ARG A 215 -7.52 -11.12 0.96
N ARG A 216 -7.49 -9.83 1.30
CA ARG A 216 -8.39 -9.27 2.31
C ARG A 216 -9.74 -8.90 1.73
N ILE A 217 -9.80 -8.47 0.46
CA ILE A 217 -10.99 -7.94 -0.25
C ILE A 217 -11.57 -6.68 0.41
N TYR A 218 -11.72 -6.70 1.73
CA TYR A 218 -12.02 -5.56 2.58
C TYR A 218 -10.71 -4.86 2.96
N ASN A 219 -10.48 -3.70 2.35
CA ASN A 219 -9.30 -2.88 2.61
C ASN A 219 -9.74 -1.50 3.12
N MET A 220 -8.83 -0.81 3.82
CA MET A 220 -9.06 0.52 4.38
C MET A 220 -9.19 1.57 3.28
N VAL A 221 -9.71 2.73 3.64
CA VAL A 221 -9.87 3.86 2.71
C VAL A 221 -9.26 5.11 3.31
N ARG A 222 -8.51 5.85 2.47
CA ARG A 222 -8.08 7.22 2.72
C ARG A 222 -8.42 8.02 1.48
N CYS A 223 -9.35 8.95 1.60
CA CYS A 223 -9.79 9.75 0.47
C CYS A 223 -8.83 10.89 0.16
N VAL A 224 -8.87 11.33 -1.09
CA VAL A 224 -8.14 12.49 -1.59
C VAL A 224 -9.10 13.38 -2.38
N ARG A 225 -8.76 14.66 -2.50
CA ARG A 225 -9.37 15.61 -3.42
C ARG A 225 -8.30 16.56 -3.96
N ASP A 226 -8.62 17.23 -5.07
CA ASP A 226 -7.78 18.30 -5.57
C ASP A 226 -7.94 19.53 -4.65
N ALA A 227 -6.84 20.20 -4.30
CA ALA A 227 -6.88 21.43 -3.50
C ALA A 227 -7.65 22.52 -4.29
N GLY A 228 -8.59 23.17 -3.60
CA GLY A 228 -9.41 24.26 -4.16
C GLY A 228 -8.71 25.61 -4.12
#